data_AF-A0A1G7BZH0-F1
#
_entry.id   AF-A0A1G7BZH0-F1
#
_cell.length_a   1.000
_cell.length_b   1.000
_cell.length_c   1.000
_cell.angle_alpha   90.00
_cell.angle_beta   90.00
_cell.angle_gamma   90.00
#
_symmetry.space_group_name_H-M   'P 1'
#
loop_
_entity.id
_entity.type
_entity.pdbx_description
1 polymer ?
#
loop_
_entity_poly.entity_id
_entity_poly.type
_entity_poly.pdbx_seq_one_letter_code
_entity_poly.pdbx_strand_id
1 'polypeptide(L)'
;MARIAFILLCHGQAAPVIAQARALVASGDAVAIHLDARAPRAEWARLRDAFRGAADVALVPDRLRCGWGEWSLVAATLRAARLALARFPDATHLYTLSGDCLPVRPARDVHALLDAAPRDRIESTDLRDGGWVRIGLGEERLTRWHLVNERRRKRLFYALLGAQRRLGIARTIPADIRPMIGAQWWCLRRATLAAVLDFADRRPDVVRLFRHSWIPDESFVQTLVRRLVPAAEIENRSPTFHAFSDYGLPAVFHDDQRDFLLGQDAFFARKAAAGAAGLRADLGRIWSAGGPGGPGGPRGTEGRAQLAYLARRGRVGQRHAPRAWEAGGEIGAGRELTVIACRRFDLGKRLAGRLKRHCDWPVIDYAFDEAACPLPDLGGIESSLDKRQLHRRNFLRLLFEVLGTRRLAVCVDPKRLDVLGDLAGADCGMRLLEIDGRMGEARLAAHARRLGLLGPATPPGVAAEMLAAMRRDMAAEDAALRGLGLPRHYRLAETAARADNLAAVTGALGVPLPAAEAILDPPGLFDD
;
A
#
# COMPACT_ATOMS: atom_id res chain seq x y z
N MET A 1 -14.24 -32.44 -18.15
CA MET A 1 -14.23 -31.08 -17.61
C MET A 1 -12.83 -30.80 -17.09
N ALA A 2 -12.30 -29.62 -17.36
CA ALA A 2 -10.93 -29.27 -17.00
C ALA A 2 -10.77 -29.33 -15.49
N ARG A 3 -9.74 -30.04 -15.03
CA ARG A 3 -9.35 -30.09 -13.62
C ARG A 3 -7.99 -29.43 -13.47
N ILE A 4 -7.89 -28.43 -12.62
CA ILE A 4 -6.66 -27.65 -12.41
C ILE A 4 -5.92 -28.21 -11.20
N ALA A 5 -4.61 -28.44 -11.32
CA ALA A 5 -3.72 -28.59 -10.19
C ALA A 5 -2.98 -27.26 -9.96
N PHE A 6 -3.39 -26.51 -8.94
CA PHE A 6 -2.76 -25.26 -8.57
C PHE A 6 -1.40 -25.52 -7.90
N ILE A 7 -0.37 -24.87 -8.41
CA ILE A 7 0.97 -24.84 -7.81
C ILE A 7 1.04 -23.57 -6.95
N LEU A 8 0.82 -23.73 -5.64
CA LEU A 8 0.67 -22.63 -4.70
C LEU A 8 1.99 -22.38 -3.94
N LEU A 9 2.66 -21.28 -4.28
CA LEU A 9 3.90 -20.84 -3.63
C LEU A 9 3.61 -19.84 -2.51
N CYS A 10 3.98 -20.19 -1.28
CA CYS A 10 3.65 -19.40 -0.10
C CYS A 10 4.88 -19.15 0.78
N HIS A 11 4.95 -17.96 1.37
CA HIS A 11 5.96 -17.59 2.37
C HIS A 11 5.34 -16.97 3.63
N GLY A 12 4.00 -16.92 3.71
CA GLY A 12 3.24 -16.25 4.76
C GLY A 12 2.72 -17.21 5.84
N GLN A 13 1.76 -16.72 6.62
CA GLN A 13 1.07 -17.50 7.66
C GLN A 13 0.23 -18.63 7.06
N ALA A 14 0.06 -19.72 7.81
CA ALA A 14 -0.69 -20.90 7.39
C ALA A 14 -2.18 -20.61 7.17
N ALA A 15 -2.81 -19.79 8.01
CA ALA A 15 -4.26 -19.61 7.98
C ALA A 15 -4.79 -19.06 6.64
N PRO A 16 -4.23 -17.98 6.05
CA PRO A 16 -4.63 -17.53 4.71
C PRO A 16 -4.40 -18.58 3.61
N VAL A 17 -3.30 -19.33 3.71
CA VAL A 17 -2.96 -20.38 2.74
C VAL A 17 -3.95 -21.55 2.81
N ILE A 18 -4.33 -21.94 4.03
CA ILE A 18 -5.34 -22.98 4.26
C ILE A 18 -6.68 -22.55 3.67
N ALA A 19 -7.11 -21.31 3.93
CA ALA A 19 -8.37 -20.78 3.41
C ALA A 19 -8.37 -20.76 1.86
N GLN A 20 -7.29 -20.27 1.26
CA GLN A 20 -7.15 -20.24 -0.20
C GLN A 20 -7.18 -21.65 -0.81
N ALA A 21 -6.39 -22.58 -0.26
CA ALA A 21 -6.35 -23.95 -0.78
C ALA A 21 -7.70 -24.67 -0.65
N ARG A 22 -8.43 -24.47 0.46
CA ARG A 22 -9.80 -25.01 0.62
C ARG A 22 -10.76 -24.44 -0.42
N ALA A 23 -10.70 -23.14 -0.70
CA ALA A 23 -11.55 -22.51 -1.71
C ALA A 23 -11.28 -23.04 -3.12
N LEU A 24 -10.00 -23.30 -3.46
CA LEU A 24 -9.62 -23.90 -4.75
C LEU A 24 -10.06 -25.37 -4.83
N VAL A 25 -9.91 -26.17 -3.78
CA VAL A 25 -10.38 -27.56 -3.78
C VAL A 25 -11.91 -27.65 -3.87
N ALA A 26 -12.62 -26.70 -3.25
CA ALA A 26 -14.07 -26.65 -3.30
C ALA A 26 -14.64 -26.46 -4.72
N SER A 27 -13.83 -25.98 -5.69
CA SER A 27 -14.23 -25.93 -7.11
C SER A 27 -13.98 -27.23 -7.89
N GLY A 28 -13.58 -28.31 -7.22
CA GLY A 28 -13.25 -29.59 -7.86
C GLY A 28 -11.80 -29.69 -8.36
N ASP A 29 -10.96 -28.73 -7.97
CA ASP A 29 -9.55 -28.68 -8.36
C ASP A 29 -8.64 -29.32 -7.29
N ALA A 30 -7.34 -29.37 -7.57
CA ALA A 30 -6.32 -29.85 -6.65
C ALA A 30 -5.26 -28.78 -6.37
N VAL A 31 -4.53 -28.89 -5.26
CA VAL A 31 -3.51 -27.91 -4.87
C VAL A 31 -2.23 -28.60 -4.40
N ALA A 32 -1.11 -28.28 -5.03
CA ALA A 32 0.23 -28.58 -4.52
C ALA A 32 0.83 -27.34 -3.86
N ILE A 33 1.10 -27.40 -2.56
CA ILE A 33 1.54 -26.25 -1.75
C ILE A 33 3.03 -26.38 -1.43
N HIS A 34 3.80 -25.36 -1.81
CA HIS A 34 5.14 -25.15 -1.30
C HIS A 34 5.14 -23.99 -0.30
N LEU A 35 5.47 -24.29 0.95
CA LEU A 35 5.72 -23.28 1.98
C LEU A 35 7.23 -23.03 2.08
N ASP A 36 7.66 -21.78 1.94
CA ASP A 36 9.07 -21.38 2.06
C ASP A 36 9.68 -21.93 3.36
N ALA A 37 10.87 -22.52 3.28
CA ALA A 37 11.56 -23.11 4.41
C ALA A 37 11.98 -22.08 5.50
N ARG A 38 11.89 -20.78 5.21
CA ARG A 38 12.03 -19.70 6.20
C ARG A 38 10.79 -19.52 7.08
N ALA A 39 9.62 -20.00 6.65
CA ALA A 39 8.42 -19.92 7.47
C ALA A 39 8.61 -20.74 8.76
N PRO A 40 8.10 -20.24 9.91
CA PRO A 40 8.25 -20.92 11.20
C PRO A 40 7.75 -22.37 11.16
N ARG A 41 8.38 -23.25 11.95
CA ARG A 41 7.99 -24.67 12.05
C ARG A 41 6.52 -24.83 12.48
N ALA A 42 6.01 -23.93 13.32
CA ALA A 42 4.62 -23.92 13.74
C ALA A 42 3.64 -23.70 12.58
N GLU A 43 3.94 -22.79 11.64
CA GLU A 43 3.11 -22.57 10.45
C GLU A 43 3.11 -23.81 9.53
N TRP A 44 4.25 -24.47 9.40
CA TRP A 44 4.33 -25.73 8.66
C TRP A 44 3.52 -26.86 9.33
N ALA A 45 3.60 -26.98 10.65
CA ALA A 45 2.82 -27.97 11.41
C ALA A 45 1.32 -27.72 11.23
N ARG A 46 0.86 -26.47 11.36
CA ARG A 46 -0.54 -26.07 11.11
C ARG A 46 -1.03 -26.46 9.72
N LEU A 47 -0.22 -26.22 8.68
CA LEU A 47 -0.56 -26.63 7.31
C LEU A 47 -0.67 -28.14 7.16
N ARG A 48 0.28 -28.89 7.74
CA ARG A 48 0.25 -30.37 7.73
C ARG A 48 -0.97 -30.92 8.45
N ASP A 49 -1.33 -30.35 9.59
CA ASP A 49 -2.50 -30.79 10.34
C ASP A 49 -3.79 -30.46 9.61
N ALA A 50 -3.89 -29.26 9.01
CA ALA A 50 -5.08 -28.83 8.28
C ALA A 50 -5.40 -29.67 7.04
N PHE A 51 -4.40 -30.28 6.42
CA PHE A 51 -4.52 -31.09 5.20
C PHE A 51 -4.12 -32.56 5.41
N ARG A 52 -4.09 -33.02 6.66
CA ARG A 52 -3.81 -34.42 6.98
C ARG A 52 -4.88 -35.31 6.33
N GLY A 53 -4.45 -36.20 5.45
CA GLY A 53 -5.35 -37.12 4.73
C GLY A 53 -6.15 -36.48 3.59
N ALA A 54 -5.91 -35.21 3.24
CA ALA A 54 -6.58 -34.59 2.09
C ALA A 54 -6.13 -35.26 0.78
N ALA A 55 -7.10 -35.68 -0.04
CA ALA A 55 -6.81 -36.32 -1.33
C ALA A 55 -6.38 -35.30 -2.39
N ASP A 56 -6.95 -34.10 -2.34
CA ASP A 56 -6.81 -33.05 -3.36
C ASP A 56 -5.81 -31.95 -2.95
N VAL A 57 -5.11 -32.14 -1.82
CA VAL A 57 -4.05 -31.23 -1.37
C VAL A 57 -2.77 -32.01 -1.11
N ALA A 58 -1.67 -31.55 -1.71
CA ALA A 58 -0.35 -32.14 -1.55
C ALA A 58 0.62 -31.07 -1.02
N LEU A 59 1.32 -31.39 0.06
CA LEU A 59 2.32 -30.49 0.63
C LEU A 59 3.72 -30.92 0.19
N VAL A 60 4.52 -29.99 -0.35
CA VAL A 60 5.90 -30.28 -0.76
C VAL A 60 6.77 -30.53 0.47
N PRO A 61 7.28 -31.74 0.70
CA PRO A 61 8.04 -32.07 1.91
C PRO A 61 9.39 -31.35 1.94
N ASP A 62 10.10 -31.33 0.81
CA ASP A 62 11.42 -30.72 0.67
C ASP A 62 11.32 -29.21 0.43
N ARG A 63 10.95 -28.49 1.48
CA ARG A 63 10.81 -27.02 1.45
C ARG A 63 12.15 -26.35 1.13
N LEU A 64 12.10 -25.32 0.31
CA LEU A 64 13.26 -24.52 -0.09
C LEU A 64 13.17 -23.13 0.52
N ARG A 65 14.33 -22.54 0.86
CA ARG A 65 14.42 -21.14 1.26
C ARG A 65 14.44 -20.29 -0.01
N CYS A 66 13.32 -19.67 -0.36
CA CYS A 66 13.21 -18.94 -1.61
C CYS A 66 13.69 -17.49 -1.44
N GLY A 67 14.50 -17.03 -2.39
CA GLY A 67 14.91 -15.64 -2.49
C GLY A 67 14.22 -14.98 -3.68
N TRP A 68 13.87 -13.70 -3.51
CA TRP A 68 13.30 -12.93 -4.62
C TRP A 68 14.30 -12.88 -5.77
N GLY A 69 13.83 -13.21 -6.98
CA GLY A 69 14.63 -13.21 -8.21
C GLY A 69 15.72 -14.29 -8.26
N GLU A 70 15.69 -15.29 -7.38
CA GLU A 70 16.64 -16.39 -7.36
C GLU A 70 16.08 -17.66 -8.00
N TRP A 71 16.99 -18.54 -8.44
CA TRP A 71 16.67 -19.91 -8.86
C TRP A 71 15.86 -20.71 -7.85
N SER A 72 15.97 -20.39 -6.56
CA SER A 72 15.22 -21.08 -5.50
C SER A 72 13.70 -20.99 -5.67
N LEU A 73 13.18 -19.94 -6.32
CA LEU A 73 11.76 -19.85 -6.70
C LEU A 73 11.41 -20.84 -7.82
N VAL A 74 12.20 -20.88 -8.90
CA VAL A 74 12.01 -21.85 -9.99
C VAL A 74 12.09 -23.28 -9.46
N ALA A 75 13.11 -23.59 -8.65
CA ALA A 75 13.27 -24.90 -8.05
C ALA A 75 12.08 -25.31 -7.17
N ALA A 76 11.52 -24.38 -6.39
CA ALA A 76 10.31 -24.62 -5.60
C ALA A 76 9.10 -24.92 -6.49
N THR A 77 8.91 -24.14 -7.56
CA THR A 77 7.86 -24.36 -8.58
C THR A 77 8.00 -25.74 -9.22
N LEU A 78 9.20 -26.14 -9.66
CA LEU A 78 9.41 -27.44 -10.31
C LEU A 78 9.18 -28.61 -9.35
N ARG A 79 9.55 -28.48 -8.07
CA ARG A 79 9.25 -29.49 -7.04
C ARG A 79 7.74 -29.63 -6.81
N ALA A 80 7.04 -28.52 -6.68
CA ALA A 80 5.58 -28.51 -6.52
C ALA A 80 4.87 -29.06 -7.77
N ALA A 81 5.35 -28.72 -8.97
CA ALA A 81 4.85 -29.24 -10.24
C ALA A 81 5.01 -30.76 -10.35
N ARG A 82 6.18 -31.31 -10.01
CA ARG A 82 6.40 -32.77 -9.99
C ARG A 82 5.46 -33.46 -9.02
N LEU A 83 5.30 -32.91 -7.81
CA LEU A 83 4.38 -33.44 -6.83
C LEU A 83 2.92 -33.40 -7.33
N ALA A 84 2.51 -32.28 -7.94
CA ALA A 84 1.17 -32.13 -8.50
C ALA A 84 0.90 -33.17 -9.60
N LEU A 85 1.83 -33.34 -10.55
CA LEU A 85 1.70 -34.34 -11.61
C LEU A 85 1.62 -35.76 -11.07
N ALA A 86 2.39 -36.09 -10.03
CA ALA A 86 2.38 -37.41 -9.41
C ALA A 86 1.11 -37.68 -8.59
N ARG A 87 0.61 -36.68 -7.85
CA ARG A 87 -0.48 -36.86 -6.89
C ARG A 87 -1.88 -36.71 -7.49
N PHE A 88 -1.98 -35.93 -8.58
CA PHE A 88 -3.24 -35.58 -9.25
C PHE A 88 -3.18 -36.03 -10.72
N PRO A 89 -3.39 -37.34 -10.99
CA PRO A 89 -3.24 -37.90 -12.34
C PRO A 89 -4.30 -37.38 -13.32
N ASP A 90 -5.46 -36.96 -12.81
CA ASP A 90 -6.61 -36.48 -13.56
C ASP A 90 -6.61 -34.95 -13.77
N ALA A 91 -5.64 -34.23 -13.20
CA ALA A 91 -5.45 -32.81 -13.48
C ALA A 91 -5.00 -32.62 -14.95
N THR A 92 -5.80 -31.87 -15.71
CA THR A 92 -5.53 -31.56 -17.12
C THR A 92 -4.66 -30.33 -17.30
N HIS A 93 -4.69 -29.41 -16.34
CA HIS A 93 -3.93 -28.16 -16.34
C HIS A 93 -3.21 -27.94 -15.01
N LEU A 94 -2.11 -27.21 -15.05
CA LEU A 94 -1.33 -26.79 -13.88
C LEU A 94 -1.15 -25.29 -13.89
N TYR A 95 -1.52 -24.65 -12.79
CA TYR A 95 -1.58 -23.18 -12.68
C TYR A 95 -0.76 -22.69 -11.49
N THR A 96 0.28 -21.91 -11.75
CA THR A 96 1.09 -21.25 -10.71
C THR A 96 0.37 -20.06 -10.07
N LEU A 97 0.31 -20.08 -8.74
CA LEU A 97 -0.24 -19.01 -7.92
C LEU A 97 0.66 -18.71 -6.71
N SER A 98 0.41 -17.58 -6.08
CA SER A 98 0.95 -17.24 -4.76
C SER A 98 -0.18 -17.02 -3.76
N GLY A 99 0.17 -16.96 -2.47
CA GLY A 99 -0.75 -16.60 -1.38
C GLY A 99 -1.41 -15.20 -1.53
N ASP A 100 -0.91 -14.39 -2.46
CA ASP A 100 -1.41 -13.04 -2.75
C ASP A 100 -2.27 -12.95 -4.01
N CYS A 101 -2.51 -14.08 -4.70
CA CYS A 101 -3.35 -14.12 -5.88
C CYS A 101 -4.83 -14.28 -5.48
N LEU A 102 -5.70 -13.45 -6.06
CA LEU A 102 -7.15 -13.50 -5.84
C LEU A 102 -7.87 -13.86 -7.14
N PRO A 103 -8.90 -14.71 -7.09
CA PRO A 103 -9.70 -15.04 -8.27
C PRO A 103 -10.49 -13.82 -8.75
N VAL A 104 -10.54 -13.58 -10.06
CA VAL A 104 -11.32 -12.48 -10.68
C VAL A 104 -12.34 -12.98 -11.71
N ARG A 105 -12.44 -14.31 -11.84
CA ARG A 105 -13.37 -15.02 -12.71
C ARG A 105 -13.90 -16.25 -11.97
N PRO A 106 -15.18 -16.62 -12.10
CA PRO A 106 -15.74 -17.83 -11.50
C PRO A 106 -15.01 -19.10 -11.94
N ALA A 107 -14.90 -20.10 -11.06
CA ALA A 107 -14.15 -21.33 -11.35
C ALA A 107 -14.69 -22.07 -12.59
N ARG A 108 -16.01 -22.22 -12.69
CA ARG A 108 -16.67 -22.89 -13.83
C ARG A 108 -16.34 -22.23 -15.18
N ASP A 109 -16.20 -20.89 -15.21
CA ASP A 109 -15.94 -20.14 -16.43
C ASP A 109 -14.47 -20.36 -16.83
N VAL A 110 -13.57 -20.44 -15.83
CA VAL A 110 -12.18 -20.83 -16.05
C VAL A 110 -12.09 -22.26 -16.58
N HIS A 111 -12.82 -23.21 -16.00
CA HIS A 111 -12.86 -24.60 -16.50
C HIS A 111 -13.39 -24.68 -17.93
N ALA A 112 -14.49 -24.00 -18.24
CA ALA A 112 -15.04 -23.93 -19.59
C ALA A 112 -14.06 -23.32 -20.60
N LEU A 113 -13.35 -22.24 -20.22
CA LEU A 113 -12.32 -21.62 -21.06
C LEU A 113 -11.08 -22.49 -21.28
N LEU A 114 -10.79 -23.42 -20.36
CA LEU A 114 -9.70 -24.38 -20.50
C LEU A 114 -10.14 -25.61 -21.31
N ASP A 115 -11.39 -26.04 -21.20
CA ASP A 115 -11.96 -27.10 -22.01
C ASP A 115 -12.18 -26.67 -23.48
N ALA A 116 -12.52 -25.40 -23.72
CA ALA A 116 -12.83 -24.90 -25.06
C ALA A 116 -11.64 -24.89 -26.04
N ALA A 117 -10.40 -24.79 -25.54
CA ALA A 117 -9.21 -24.79 -26.38
C ALA A 117 -8.01 -25.39 -25.63
N PRO A 118 -7.34 -26.41 -26.19
CA PRO A 118 -6.18 -27.05 -25.55
C PRO A 118 -4.92 -26.19 -25.75
N ARG A 119 -4.89 -25.00 -25.15
CA ARG A 119 -3.79 -24.02 -25.26
C ARG A 119 -3.11 -23.78 -23.92
N ASP A 120 -1.81 -23.57 -23.98
CA ASP A 120 -0.98 -23.12 -22.86
C ASP A 120 -1.08 -21.60 -22.71
N ARG A 121 -1.50 -21.13 -21.53
CA ARG A 121 -1.61 -19.69 -21.22
C ARG A 121 -0.35 -19.24 -20.49
N ILE A 122 0.57 -18.62 -21.22
CA ILE A 122 1.84 -18.11 -20.71
C ILE A 122 2.30 -16.88 -21.49
N GLU A 123 2.57 -15.79 -20.77
CA GLU A 123 3.23 -14.61 -21.36
C GLU A 123 4.70 -14.98 -21.64
N SER A 124 5.10 -14.91 -22.91
CA SER A 124 6.40 -15.32 -23.41
C SER A 124 6.78 -14.49 -24.65
N THR A 125 7.44 -13.37 -24.41
CA THR A 125 8.01 -12.48 -25.44
C THR A 125 9.52 -12.69 -25.55
N ASP A 126 10.10 -12.39 -26.72
CA ASP A 126 11.55 -12.46 -26.88
C ASP A 126 12.25 -11.52 -25.89
N LEU A 127 13.29 -12.01 -25.20
CA LEU A 127 14.03 -11.20 -24.22
C LEU A 127 14.77 -10.01 -24.84
N ARG A 128 15.23 -10.12 -26.08
CA ARG A 128 16.02 -9.10 -26.78
C ARG A 128 15.12 -8.08 -27.46
N ASP A 129 14.14 -8.57 -28.22
CA ASP A 129 13.37 -7.73 -29.14
C ASP A 129 11.94 -7.44 -28.66
N GLY A 130 11.49 -8.09 -27.57
CA GLY A 130 10.09 -8.06 -27.14
C GLY A 130 9.65 -6.83 -26.34
N GLY A 131 10.57 -5.93 -25.97
CA GLY A 131 10.27 -4.70 -25.24
C GLY A 131 9.62 -4.89 -23.85
N TRP A 132 9.61 -6.12 -23.33
CA TRP A 132 8.98 -6.47 -22.05
C TRP A 132 9.76 -5.88 -20.87
N VAL A 133 11.09 -5.91 -20.95
CA VAL A 133 11.97 -5.25 -19.96
C VAL A 133 11.99 -3.75 -20.24
N ARG A 134 11.20 -2.99 -19.48
CA ARG A 134 11.18 -1.52 -19.56
C ARG A 134 12.28 -0.85 -18.74
N ILE A 135 12.65 -1.46 -17.61
CA ILE A 135 13.60 -0.92 -16.63
C ILE A 135 14.44 -2.08 -16.09
N GLY A 136 15.74 -1.87 -15.93
CA GLY A 136 16.68 -2.85 -15.36
C GLY A 136 17.50 -3.59 -16.41
N LEU A 137 18.03 -4.76 -16.04
CA LEU A 137 18.87 -5.58 -16.92
C LEU A 137 18.00 -6.25 -17.99
N GLY A 138 18.39 -6.13 -19.26
CA GLY A 138 17.81 -6.88 -20.38
C GLY A 138 18.54 -8.21 -20.57
N GLU A 139 19.32 -8.33 -21.65
CA GLU A 139 20.08 -9.54 -21.99
C GLU A 139 21.07 -9.99 -20.90
N GLU A 140 21.65 -9.02 -20.16
CA GLU A 140 22.56 -9.28 -19.04
C GLU A 140 21.94 -10.09 -17.89
N ARG A 141 20.61 -10.26 -17.88
CA ARG A 141 19.92 -11.21 -16.99
C ARG A 141 20.49 -12.62 -17.12
N LEU A 142 20.78 -13.06 -18.34
CA LEU A 142 21.25 -14.42 -18.63
C LEU A 142 22.74 -14.46 -18.97
N THR A 143 23.25 -13.44 -19.66
CA THR A 143 24.63 -13.41 -20.15
C THR A 143 25.66 -13.01 -19.08
N ARG A 144 25.24 -12.63 -17.87
CA ARG A 144 26.13 -12.36 -16.73
C ARG A 144 25.86 -13.33 -15.58
N TRP A 145 26.83 -13.49 -14.70
CA TRP A 145 26.72 -14.29 -13.47
C TRP A 145 26.06 -13.47 -12.36
N HIS A 146 24.91 -13.95 -11.88
CA HIS A 146 24.18 -13.37 -10.75
C HIS A 146 24.34 -14.26 -9.51
N LEU A 147 25.46 -14.07 -8.80
CA LEU A 147 25.89 -14.94 -7.70
C LEU A 147 25.31 -14.55 -6.33
N VAL A 148 24.82 -13.32 -6.21
CA VAL A 148 24.28 -12.78 -4.95
C VAL A 148 22.90 -12.20 -5.18
N ASN A 149 22.06 -12.21 -4.15
CA ASN A 149 20.72 -11.64 -4.22
C ASN A 149 20.79 -10.10 -4.24
N GLU A 150 20.19 -9.48 -5.27
CA GLU A 150 20.16 -8.04 -5.46
C GLU A 150 19.49 -7.29 -4.30
N ARG A 151 18.38 -7.83 -3.76
CA ARG A 151 17.67 -7.23 -2.61
C ARG A 151 18.42 -7.37 -1.28
N ARG A 152 19.21 -8.44 -1.10
CA ARG A 152 19.96 -8.66 0.15
C ARG A 152 21.33 -7.96 0.16
N ARG A 153 22.01 -7.88 -0.98
CA ARG A 153 23.37 -7.33 -1.10
C ARG A 153 23.52 -6.45 -2.34
N LYS A 154 22.70 -5.39 -2.44
CA LYS A 154 22.64 -4.51 -3.62
C LYS A 154 24.00 -3.96 -4.07
N ARG A 155 24.82 -3.43 -3.15
CA ARG A 155 26.16 -2.90 -3.48
C ARG A 155 27.06 -3.96 -4.10
N LEU A 156 27.11 -5.15 -3.50
CA LEU A 156 27.93 -6.26 -4.00
C LEU A 156 27.41 -6.78 -5.34
N PHE A 157 26.09 -6.87 -5.52
CA PHE A 157 25.47 -7.26 -6.78
C PHE A 157 25.94 -6.38 -7.94
N TYR A 158 25.82 -5.06 -7.79
CA TYR A 158 26.23 -4.12 -8.83
C TYR A 158 27.76 -4.01 -8.97
N ALA A 159 28.53 -4.20 -7.90
CA ALA A 159 29.99 -4.26 -7.98
C ALA A 159 30.47 -5.48 -8.82
N LEU A 160 29.90 -6.67 -8.57
CA LEU A 160 30.21 -7.87 -9.35
C LEU A 160 29.76 -7.74 -10.80
N LEU A 161 28.59 -7.15 -11.06
CA LEU A 161 28.13 -6.89 -12.42
C LEU A 161 29.05 -5.90 -13.14
N GLY A 162 29.46 -4.81 -12.48
CA GLY A 162 30.41 -3.83 -13.01
C GLY A 162 31.77 -4.45 -13.32
N ALA A 163 32.29 -5.32 -12.45
CA ALA A 163 33.53 -6.06 -12.68
C ALA A 163 33.42 -6.99 -13.90
N GLN A 164 32.33 -7.76 -14.03
CA GLN A 164 32.10 -8.63 -15.18
C GLN A 164 32.03 -7.84 -16.50
N ARG A 165 31.39 -6.65 -16.49
CA ARG A 165 31.35 -5.75 -17.66
C ARG A 165 32.74 -5.28 -18.05
N ARG A 166 33.54 -4.82 -17.09
CA ARG A 166 34.92 -4.33 -17.33
C ARG A 166 35.87 -5.42 -17.81
N LEU A 167 35.70 -6.64 -17.31
CA LEU A 167 36.54 -7.79 -17.64
C LEU A 167 36.02 -8.59 -18.86
N GLY A 168 34.92 -8.17 -19.50
CA GLY A 168 34.34 -8.89 -20.63
C GLY A 168 33.77 -10.27 -20.28
N ILE A 169 33.59 -10.61 -19.01
CA ILE A 169 33.13 -11.93 -18.55
C ILE A 169 31.64 -12.09 -18.90
N ALA A 170 31.34 -12.85 -19.95
CA ALA A 170 30.00 -13.18 -20.39
C ALA A 170 29.77 -14.70 -20.40
N ARG A 171 28.50 -15.08 -20.26
CA ARG A 171 28.02 -16.46 -20.32
C ARG A 171 27.40 -16.69 -21.69
N THR A 172 27.77 -17.80 -22.31
CA THR A 172 27.19 -18.20 -23.59
C THR A 172 25.85 -18.88 -23.37
N ILE A 173 24.84 -18.45 -24.12
CA ILE A 173 23.54 -19.11 -24.17
C ILE A 173 23.65 -20.25 -25.20
N PRO A 174 23.20 -21.48 -24.90
CA PRO A 174 23.21 -22.57 -25.88
C PRO A 174 22.48 -22.17 -27.17
N ALA A 175 23.04 -22.52 -28.32
CA ALA A 175 22.57 -22.06 -29.63
C ALA A 175 21.11 -22.46 -29.93
N ASP A 176 20.65 -23.57 -29.36
CA ASP A 176 19.29 -24.09 -29.52
C ASP A 176 18.27 -23.45 -28.55
N ILE A 177 18.71 -22.53 -27.69
CA ILE A 177 17.90 -21.84 -26.69
C ILE A 177 17.72 -20.39 -27.07
N ARG A 178 16.47 -20.04 -27.37
CA ARG A 178 16.03 -18.65 -27.56
C ARG A 178 15.39 -18.14 -26.26
N PRO A 179 16.03 -17.23 -25.52
CA PRO A 179 15.48 -16.75 -24.25
C PRO A 179 14.18 -15.98 -24.45
N MET A 180 13.19 -16.38 -23.67
CA MET A 180 11.90 -15.70 -23.59
C MET A 180 11.72 -15.13 -22.19
N ILE A 181 10.89 -14.09 -22.08
CA ILE A 181 10.54 -13.45 -20.81
C ILE A 181 9.04 -13.16 -20.75
N GLY A 182 8.50 -13.18 -19.55
CA GLY A 182 7.13 -12.79 -19.27
C GLY A 182 6.78 -12.94 -17.79
N ALA A 183 5.51 -12.81 -17.47
CA ALA A 183 5.02 -13.01 -16.11
C ALA A 183 5.38 -14.41 -15.54
N GLN A 184 5.70 -14.46 -14.25
CA GLN A 184 5.89 -15.70 -13.47
C GLN A 184 4.65 -16.62 -13.49
N TRP A 185 3.46 -16.06 -13.71
CA TRP A 185 2.18 -16.77 -13.60
C TRP A 185 1.75 -17.34 -14.96
N TRP A 186 1.51 -18.64 -15.00
CA TRP A 186 1.14 -19.41 -16.18
C TRP A 186 0.15 -20.53 -15.83
N CYS A 187 -0.65 -20.94 -16.81
CA CYS A 187 -1.54 -22.09 -16.73
C CYS A 187 -1.23 -22.98 -17.94
N LEU A 188 -0.58 -24.11 -17.68
CA LEU A 188 -0.05 -25.01 -18.71
C LEU A 188 -0.81 -26.32 -18.70
N ARG A 189 -0.95 -26.93 -19.86
CA ARG A 189 -1.46 -28.29 -20.02
C ARG A 189 -0.53 -29.27 -19.33
N ARG A 190 -1.10 -30.37 -18.84
CA ARG A 190 -0.36 -31.46 -18.21
C ARG A 190 0.83 -31.93 -19.05
N ALA A 191 0.59 -32.18 -20.34
CA ALA A 191 1.62 -32.65 -21.27
C ALA A 191 2.76 -31.64 -21.42
N THR A 192 2.44 -30.35 -21.53
CA THR A 192 3.43 -29.27 -21.63
C THR A 192 4.31 -29.21 -20.40
N LEU A 193 3.73 -29.23 -19.19
CA LEU A 193 4.56 -29.16 -17.98
C LEU A 193 5.40 -30.43 -17.78
N ALA A 194 4.87 -31.60 -18.14
CA ALA A 194 5.63 -32.84 -18.13
C ALA A 194 6.84 -32.77 -19.08
N ALA A 195 6.65 -32.25 -20.30
CA ALA A 195 7.73 -32.04 -21.26
C ALA A 195 8.77 -31.02 -20.77
N VAL A 196 8.34 -29.94 -20.12
CA VAL A 196 9.25 -28.96 -19.50
C VAL A 196 10.12 -29.60 -18.41
N LEU A 197 9.53 -30.48 -17.59
CA LEU A 197 10.26 -31.18 -16.51
C LEU A 197 11.24 -32.22 -17.08
N ASP A 198 10.81 -33.03 -18.06
CA ASP A 198 11.68 -33.99 -18.75
C ASP A 198 12.85 -33.28 -19.47
N PHE A 199 12.57 -32.15 -20.12
CA PHE A 199 13.63 -31.32 -20.71
C PHE A 199 14.63 -30.82 -19.65
N ALA A 200 14.14 -30.32 -18.52
CA ALA A 200 15.00 -29.83 -17.44
C ALA A 200 15.91 -30.94 -16.88
N ASP A 201 15.43 -32.18 -16.83
CA ASP A 201 16.20 -33.34 -16.38
C ASP A 201 17.24 -33.78 -17.43
N ARG A 202 16.90 -33.71 -18.72
CA ARG A 202 17.82 -34.06 -19.82
C ARG A 202 18.85 -32.98 -20.16
N ARG A 203 18.58 -31.71 -19.83
CA ARG A 203 19.41 -30.55 -20.19
C ARG A 203 19.91 -29.79 -18.95
N PRO A 204 20.80 -30.40 -18.15
CA PRO A 204 21.36 -29.77 -16.95
C PRO A 204 22.20 -28.53 -17.27
N ASP A 205 22.72 -28.41 -18.49
CA ASP A 205 23.39 -27.22 -19.02
C ASP A 205 22.44 -26.00 -19.03
N VAL A 206 21.20 -26.18 -19.47
CA VAL A 206 20.17 -25.14 -19.49
C VAL A 206 19.72 -24.80 -18.07
N VAL A 207 19.52 -25.80 -17.21
CA VAL A 207 19.21 -25.56 -15.79
C VAL A 207 20.30 -24.73 -15.11
N ARG A 208 21.58 -25.03 -15.38
CA ARG A 208 22.73 -24.26 -14.89
C ARG A 208 22.77 -22.85 -15.47
N LEU A 209 22.33 -22.65 -16.72
CA LEU A 209 22.18 -21.31 -17.31
C LEU A 209 21.27 -20.44 -16.42
N PHE A 210 20.05 -20.90 -16.17
CA PHE A 210 19.05 -20.15 -15.41
C PHE A 210 19.30 -20.14 -13.90
N ARG A 211 20.06 -21.10 -13.36
CA ARG A 211 20.44 -21.11 -11.94
C ARG A 211 21.19 -19.85 -11.51
N HIS A 212 21.98 -19.28 -12.42
CA HIS A 212 22.80 -18.10 -12.18
C HIS A 212 22.34 -16.88 -12.98
N SER A 213 21.09 -16.88 -13.47
CA SER A 213 20.48 -15.71 -14.09
C SER A 213 19.69 -14.88 -13.07
N TRP A 214 19.41 -13.63 -13.41
CA TRP A 214 18.60 -12.73 -12.58
C TRP A 214 17.12 -12.88 -12.91
N ILE A 215 16.30 -13.14 -11.89
CA ILE A 215 14.84 -13.35 -11.99
C ILE A 215 14.49 -14.47 -13.01
N PRO A 216 15.01 -15.70 -12.82
CA PRO A 216 14.76 -16.81 -13.73
C PRO A 216 13.30 -17.28 -13.72
N ASP A 217 12.52 -16.93 -12.70
CA ASP A 217 11.09 -17.25 -12.59
C ASP A 217 10.23 -16.55 -13.65
N GLU A 218 10.73 -15.49 -14.28
CA GLU A 218 10.11 -14.79 -15.40
C GLU A 218 10.62 -15.24 -16.78
N SER A 219 11.60 -16.14 -16.85
CA SER A 219 12.22 -16.52 -18.14
C SER A 219 12.41 -18.02 -18.37
N PHE A 220 12.55 -18.83 -17.31
CA PHE A 220 12.86 -20.25 -17.43
C PHE A 220 11.74 -21.02 -18.14
N VAL A 221 10.53 -21.00 -17.56
CA VAL A 221 9.38 -21.76 -18.11
C VAL A 221 8.96 -21.18 -19.46
N GLN A 222 8.99 -19.86 -19.60
CA GLN A 222 8.67 -19.12 -20.82
C GLN A 222 9.57 -19.57 -21.97
N THR A 223 10.88 -19.68 -21.71
CA THR A 223 11.87 -20.16 -22.68
C THR A 223 11.61 -21.61 -23.08
N LEU A 224 11.38 -22.49 -22.10
CA LEU A 224 11.19 -23.91 -22.39
C LEU A 224 9.86 -24.18 -23.10
N VAL A 225 8.76 -23.53 -22.70
CA VAL A 225 7.47 -23.68 -23.39
C VAL A 225 7.58 -23.24 -24.85
N ARG A 226 8.21 -22.10 -25.13
CA ARG A 226 8.40 -21.64 -26.53
C ARG A 226 9.32 -22.53 -27.35
N ARG A 227 10.22 -23.27 -26.70
CA ARG A 227 11.10 -24.24 -27.37
C ARG A 227 10.41 -25.57 -27.66
N LEU A 228 9.48 -25.99 -26.80
CA LEU A 228 8.88 -27.32 -26.79
C LEU A 228 7.49 -27.37 -27.41
N VAL A 229 6.75 -26.26 -27.41
CA VAL A 229 5.34 -26.21 -27.80
C VAL A 229 5.16 -25.38 -29.07
N PRO A 230 4.37 -25.86 -30.05
CA PRO A 230 4.04 -25.09 -31.24
C PRO A 230 3.37 -23.74 -30.91
N ALA A 231 3.69 -22.70 -31.67
CA ALA A 231 3.18 -21.36 -31.40
C ALA A 231 1.64 -21.26 -31.43
N ALA A 232 0.97 -22.09 -32.25
CA ALA A 232 -0.48 -22.17 -32.35
C ALA A 232 -1.17 -22.70 -31.08
N GLU A 233 -0.43 -23.43 -30.25
CA GLU A 233 -0.90 -24.00 -28.98
C GLU A 233 -0.57 -23.09 -27.78
N ILE A 234 0.07 -21.94 -28.00
CA ILE A 234 0.42 -20.98 -26.95
C ILE A 234 -0.47 -19.75 -27.07
N GLU A 235 -1.27 -19.52 -26.03
CA GLU A 235 -1.90 -18.23 -25.81
C GLU A 235 -0.92 -17.32 -25.06
N ASN A 236 -0.36 -16.34 -25.78
CA ASN A 236 0.72 -15.47 -25.28
C ASN A 236 0.23 -14.40 -24.28
N ARG A 237 -0.37 -14.84 -23.18
CA ARG A 237 -0.96 -14.00 -22.13
C ARG A 237 -0.80 -14.66 -20.77
N SER A 238 -0.65 -13.87 -19.73
CA SER A 238 -0.67 -14.40 -18.36
C SER A 238 -2.10 -14.61 -17.89
N PRO A 239 -2.46 -15.77 -17.31
CA PRO A 239 -3.76 -15.99 -16.70
C PRO A 239 -3.96 -15.22 -15.39
N THR A 240 -2.91 -14.59 -14.86
CA THR A 240 -2.96 -13.74 -13.67
C THR A 240 -2.69 -12.28 -14.03
N PHE A 241 -3.69 -11.44 -13.87
CA PHE A 241 -3.57 -10.00 -14.02
C PHE A 241 -2.59 -9.44 -12.98
N HIS A 242 -1.60 -8.72 -13.46
CA HIS A 242 -0.67 -7.98 -12.63
C HIS A 242 -0.26 -6.72 -13.38
N ALA A 243 0.02 -5.68 -12.62
CA ALA A 243 0.49 -4.41 -13.13
C ALA A 243 1.65 -3.93 -12.28
N PHE A 244 2.48 -3.07 -12.87
CA PHE A 244 3.56 -2.38 -12.18
C PHE A 244 3.31 -0.88 -12.23
N SER A 245 3.74 -0.17 -11.19
CA SER A 245 3.85 1.28 -11.22
C SER A 245 4.97 1.70 -12.17
N ASP A 246 5.03 2.99 -12.49
CA ASP A 246 6.11 3.57 -13.29
C ASP A 246 7.50 3.42 -12.64
N TYR A 247 7.56 3.07 -11.35
CA TYR A 247 8.79 2.77 -10.61
C TYR A 247 9.13 1.28 -10.57
N GLY A 248 8.40 0.42 -11.31
CA GLY A 248 8.62 -1.02 -11.34
C GLY A 248 8.16 -1.76 -10.08
N LEU A 249 7.33 -1.13 -9.23
CA LEU A 249 6.74 -1.78 -8.07
C LEU A 249 5.41 -2.45 -8.45
N PRO A 250 5.11 -3.68 -7.98
CA PRO A 250 3.81 -4.30 -8.23
C PRO A 250 2.66 -3.43 -7.73
N ALA A 251 1.61 -3.30 -8.53
CA ALA A 251 0.36 -2.66 -8.14
C ALA A 251 -0.29 -3.46 -6.99
N VAL A 252 -0.84 -2.72 -6.02
CA VAL A 252 -1.56 -3.26 -4.88
C VAL A 252 -3.02 -2.86 -4.99
N PHE A 253 -3.92 -3.84 -4.97
CA PHE A 253 -5.35 -3.66 -5.13
C PHE A 253 -6.07 -3.49 -3.79
N HIS A 254 -7.01 -2.56 -3.74
CA HIS A 254 -7.81 -2.21 -2.57
C HIS A 254 -9.30 -2.53 -2.79
N ASP A 255 -10.12 -2.38 -1.74
CA ASP A 255 -11.54 -2.76 -1.74
C ASP A 255 -12.38 -2.04 -2.83
N ASP A 256 -12.00 -0.82 -3.17
CA ASP A 256 -12.61 0.01 -4.23
C ASP A 256 -12.30 -0.48 -5.66
N GLN A 257 -11.36 -1.40 -5.84
CA GLN A 257 -10.92 -1.87 -7.17
C GLN A 257 -11.58 -3.18 -7.60
N ARG A 258 -12.62 -3.62 -6.90
CA ARG A 258 -13.40 -4.82 -7.22
C ARG A 258 -13.85 -4.87 -8.68
N ASP A 259 -14.61 -3.88 -9.14
CA ASP A 259 -15.22 -3.92 -10.47
C ASP A 259 -14.17 -3.80 -11.59
N PHE A 260 -13.11 -3.02 -11.33
CA PHE A 260 -11.94 -2.97 -12.20
C PHE A 260 -11.34 -4.36 -12.39
N LEU A 261 -11.15 -5.13 -11.30
CA LEU A 261 -10.58 -6.48 -11.36
C LEU A 261 -11.51 -7.47 -12.09
N LEU A 262 -12.82 -7.36 -11.89
CA LEU A 262 -13.81 -8.21 -12.56
C LEU A 262 -13.91 -7.92 -14.08
N GLY A 263 -13.56 -6.71 -14.50
CA GLY A 263 -13.46 -6.34 -15.91
C GLY A 263 -12.22 -6.90 -16.62
N GLN A 264 -11.27 -7.52 -15.91
CA GLN A 264 -10.05 -8.04 -16.54
C GLN A 264 -10.28 -9.40 -17.21
N ASP A 265 -9.69 -9.57 -18.39
CA ASP A 265 -9.60 -10.87 -19.06
C ASP A 265 -8.46 -11.73 -18.47
N ALA A 266 -8.58 -12.04 -17.18
CA ALA A 266 -7.69 -12.92 -16.45
C ALA A 266 -8.50 -13.86 -15.54
N PHE A 267 -7.87 -14.93 -15.05
CA PHE A 267 -8.48 -15.84 -14.08
C PHE A 267 -8.29 -15.33 -12.66
N PHE A 268 -7.10 -14.81 -12.37
CA PHE A 268 -6.71 -14.26 -11.08
C PHE A 268 -6.10 -12.88 -11.24
N ALA A 269 -5.94 -12.14 -10.15
CA ALA A 269 -5.17 -10.92 -10.06
C ALA A 269 -4.19 -10.95 -8.90
N ARG A 270 -3.08 -10.20 -9.04
CA ARG A 270 -2.04 -10.04 -8.02
C ARG A 270 -1.57 -8.59 -7.95
N LYS A 271 -1.50 -7.93 -6.79
CA LYS A 271 -1.66 -8.40 -5.39
C LYS A 271 -2.67 -7.52 -4.66
N ALA A 272 -3.45 -8.07 -3.73
CA ALA A 272 -4.30 -7.25 -2.86
C ALA A 272 -3.58 -6.72 -1.62
N ALA A 273 -4.02 -5.56 -1.12
CA ALA A 273 -3.54 -4.97 0.12
C ALA A 273 -3.80 -5.89 1.32
N ALA A 274 -3.05 -5.70 2.40
CA ALA A 274 -3.27 -6.44 3.65
C ALA A 274 -4.65 -6.13 4.26
N GLY A 275 -5.09 -4.86 4.20
CA GLY A 275 -6.38 -4.40 4.72
C GLY A 275 -7.58 -4.61 3.78
N ALA A 276 -7.38 -5.14 2.57
CA ALA A 276 -8.47 -5.34 1.59
C ALA A 276 -9.28 -6.61 1.89
N ALA A 277 -9.86 -6.68 3.09
CA ALA A 277 -10.61 -7.85 3.55
C ALA A 277 -11.92 -8.02 2.76
N GLY A 278 -12.60 -6.91 2.44
CA GLY A 278 -13.82 -6.91 1.64
C GLY A 278 -13.59 -7.48 0.24
N LEU A 279 -12.52 -7.03 -0.42
CA LEU A 279 -12.12 -7.52 -1.74
C LEU A 279 -11.84 -9.03 -1.71
N ARG A 280 -11.05 -9.49 -0.74
CA ARG A 280 -10.72 -10.92 -0.60
C ARG A 280 -11.96 -11.78 -0.41
N ALA A 281 -12.86 -11.35 0.48
CA ALA A 281 -14.10 -12.07 0.76
C ALA A 281 -15.03 -12.11 -0.45
N ASP A 282 -15.21 -10.99 -1.16
CA ASP A 282 -16.07 -10.93 -2.33
C ASP A 282 -15.52 -11.73 -3.51
N LEU A 283 -14.24 -11.57 -3.85
CA LEU A 283 -13.59 -12.34 -4.91
C LEU A 283 -13.59 -13.86 -4.60
N GLY A 284 -13.39 -14.24 -3.34
CA GLY A 284 -13.53 -15.64 -2.90
C GLY A 284 -14.95 -16.20 -3.09
N ARG A 285 -15.98 -15.37 -2.83
CA ARG A 285 -17.38 -15.73 -3.15
C ARG A 285 -17.58 -15.87 -4.65
N ILE A 286 -17.01 -15.00 -5.48
CA ILE A 286 -17.13 -15.07 -6.95
C ILE A 286 -16.51 -16.36 -7.51
N TRP A 287 -15.37 -16.80 -6.97
CA TRP A 287 -14.77 -18.09 -7.35
C TRP A 287 -15.73 -19.25 -7.08
N SER A 288 -16.38 -19.22 -5.91
CA SER A 288 -17.26 -20.29 -5.39
C SER A 288 -18.69 -20.23 -5.93
N ALA A 289 -19.16 -19.06 -6.37
CA ALA A 289 -20.53 -18.83 -6.82
C ALA A 289 -20.74 -19.42 -8.23
N GLY A 290 -21.13 -20.70 -8.28
CA GLY A 290 -21.46 -21.44 -9.50
C GLY A 290 -22.83 -21.10 -10.14
N GLY A 291 -23.46 -19.96 -9.84
CA GLY A 291 -24.81 -19.59 -10.35
C GLY A 291 -24.78 -18.78 -11.67
N PRO A 292 -25.65 -19.05 -12.67
CA PRO A 292 -25.72 -18.26 -13.89
C PRO A 292 -26.05 -16.80 -13.50
N GLY A 293 -25.12 -15.87 -13.71
CA GLY A 293 -25.25 -14.48 -13.24
C GLY A 293 -24.07 -13.88 -12.46
N GLY A 294 -22.97 -14.61 -12.22
CA GLY A 294 -21.67 -13.99 -11.88
C GLY A 294 -21.26 -13.00 -12.99
N PRO A 295 -20.43 -11.96 -12.72
CA PRO A 295 -20.29 -10.79 -13.59
C PRO A 295 -19.83 -11.19 -15.01
N GLY A 296 -20.82 -11.40 -15.87
CA GLY A 296 -20.73 -11.71 -17.30
C GLY A 296 -20.74 -10.45 -18.13
N GLY A 297 -20.15 -9.38 -17.60
CA GLY A 297 -19.89 -8.16 -18.36
C GLY A 297 -18.75 -8.39 -19.37
N PRO A 298 -18.65 -7.53 -20.39
CA PRO A 298 -17.52 -7.54 -21.31
C PRO A 298 -16.21 -7.39 -20.52
N ARG A 299 -15.24 -8.25 -20.84
CA ARG A 299 -13.91 -8.25 -20.22
C ARG A 299 -12.88 -7.73 -21.19
N GLY A 300 -11.99 -6.91 -20.68
CA GLY A 300 -11.02 -6.15 -21.46
C GLY A 300 -9.57 -6.55 -21.20
N THR A 301 -8.71 -6.17 -22.12
CA THR A 301 -7.25 -6.32 -22.01
C THR A 301 -6.55 -5.02 -21.62
N GLU A 302 -7.32 -3.95 -21.48
CA GLU A 302 -6.84 -2.57 -21.36
C GLU A 302 -6.47 -2.21 -19.92
N GLY A 303 -6.64 -3.10 -18.94
CA GLY A 303 -6.45 -2.78 -17.52
C GLY A 303 -5.09 -2.21 -17.17
N ARG A 304 -4.01 -2.68 -17.81
CA ARG A 304 -2.66 -2.09 -17.63
C ARG A 304 -2.62 -0.63 -18.12
N ALA A 305 -3.27 -0.32 -19.24
CA ALA A 305 -3.35 1.03 -19.79
C ALA A 305 -4.27 1.94 -18.95
N GLN A 306 -5.40 1.42 -18.47
CA GLN A 306 -6.31 2.11 -17.56
C GLN A 306 -5.60 2.51 -16.26
N LEU A 307 -4.85 1.59 -15.64
CA LEU A 307 -4.06 1.89 -14.45
C LEU A 307 -2.99 2.95 -14.70
N ALA A 308 -2.28 2.87 -15.83
CA ALA A 308 -1.28 3.87 -16.20
C ALA A 308 -1.91 5.25 -16.42
N TYR A 309 -3.07 5.31 -17.05
CA TYR A 309 -3.83 6.54 -17.25
C TYR A 309 -4.28 7.17 -15.93
N LEU A 310 -4.92 6.37 -15.06
CA LEU A 310 -5.39 6.81 -13.74
C LEU A 310 -4.22 7.27 -12.85
N ALA A 311 -3.09 6.57 -12.90
CA ALA A 311 -1.88 6.96 -12.17
C ALA A 311 -1.34 8.31 -12.64
N ARG A 312 -1.29 8.56 -13.97
CA ARG A 312 -0.85 9.84 -14.54
C ARG A 312 -1.79 10.99 -14.19
N ARG A 313 -3.09 10.79 -14.37
CA ARG A 313 -4.14 11.74 -13.97
C ARG A 313 -4.05 12.09 -12.48
N GLY A 314 -3.78 11.10 -11.64
CA GLY A 314 -3.58 11.29 -10.21
C GLY A 314 -2.30 12.00 -9.79
N ARG A 315 -1.33 12.24 -10.69
CA ARG A 315 -0.13 13.08 -10.44
C ARG A 315 -0.36 14.54 -10.77
N VAL A 316 -1.24 14.83 -11.72
CA VAL A 316 -1.61 16.20 -12.11
C VAL A 316 -2.82 16.71 -11.33
N GLY A 317 -3.14 16.08 -10.18
CA GLY A 317 -4.26 16.47 -9.31
C GLY A 317 -5.66 16.14 -9.84
N GLN A 318 -5.78 15.53 -11.03
CA GLN A 318 -7.07 15.27 -11.68
C GLN A 318 -7.50 13.80 -11.49
N ARG A 319 -7.72 13.36 -10.25
CA ARG A 319 -8.20 11.98 -9.98
C ARG A 319 -9.70 11.86 -10.25
N HIS A 320 -10.09 10.74 -10.88
CA HIS A 320 -11.48 10.41 -11.19
C HIS A 320 -12.20 9.70 -10.03
N ALA A 321 -11.47 9.19 -9.03
CA ALA A 321 -12.05 8.58 -7.83
C ALA A 321 -11.16 8.85 -6.60
N PRO A 322 -11.76 9.10 -5.43
CA PRO A 322 -11.04 9.09 -4.15
C PRO A 322 -10.47 7.69 -3.89
N ARG A 323 -9.30 7.61 -3.24
CA ARG A 323 -8.70 6.34 -2.78
C ARG A 323 -9.66 5.62 -1.81
N ALA A 324 -9.58 4.30 -1.68
CA ALA A 324 -10.33 3.53 -0.66
C ALA A 324 -10.33 4.12 0.79
N TRP A 325 -9.27 4.83 1.20
CA TRP A 325 -9.22 5.52 2.51
C TRP A 325 -9.69 6.98 2.48
N GLU A 326 -9.83 7.55 1.29
CA GLU A 326 -10.51 8.83 1.04
C GLU A 326 -12.03 8.61 0.90
N ALA A 327 -12.46 7.42 0.45
CA ALA A 327 -13.86 6.99 0.43
C ALA A 327 -14.47 6.79 1.84
N GLY A 328 -13.64 6.83 2.88
CA GLY A 328 -14.05 6.94 4.29
C GLY A 328 -13.50 8.20 4.96
N GLY A 329 -13.21 9.26 4.20
CA GLY A 329 -12.47 10.46 4.62
C GLY A 329 -13.20 11.41 5.56
N GLU A 330 -14.18 10.93 6.31
CA GLU A 330 -14.86 11.70 7.35
C GLU A 330 -14.27 11.35 8.70
N ILE A 331 -14.19 12.35 9.59
CA ILE A 331 -13.76 12.13 10.97
C ILE A 331 -14.74 11.16 11.63
N GLY A 332 -16.04 11.26 11.34
CA GLY A 332 -17.08 10.28 11.66
C GLY A 332 -18.12 10.83 12.62
N ALA A 333 -19.40 10.61 12.29
CA ALA A 333 -20.55 10.99 13.09
C ALA A 333 -20.40 10.63 14.58
N GLY A 334 -20.60 11.62 15.45
CA GLY A 334 -20.56 11.45 16.91
C GLY A 334 -19.15 11.48 17.54
N ARG A 335 -18.13 11.96 16.82
CA ARG A 335 -16.86 12.42 17.39
C ARG A 335 -16.88 13.93 17.61
N GLU A 336 -16.31 14.40 18.72
CA GLU A 336 -16.15 15.82 19.03
C GLU A 336 -14.69 16.24 18.87
N LEU A 337 -14.47 17.28 18.07
CA LEU A 337 -13.14 17.84 17.82
C LEU A 337 -13.10 19.27 18.34
N THR A 338 -12.24 19.55 19.32
CA THR A 338 -11.94 20.92 19.75
C THR A 338 -10.66 21.39 19.07
N VAL A 339 -10.76 22.40 18.23
CA VAL A 339 -9.59 23.06 17.63
C VAL A 339 -9.23 24.27 18.49
N ILE A 340 -7.98 24.34 18.94
CA ILE A 340 -7.43 25.46 19.71
C ILE A 340 -6.58 26.29 18.76
N ALA A 341 -7.13 27.40 18.28
CA ALA A 341 -6.44 28.30 17.37
C ALA A 341 -5.66 29.35 18.17
N CYS A 342 -4.32 29.26 18.15
CA CYS A 342 -3.48 30.22 18.87
C CYS A 342 -2.18 30.50 18.10
N ARG A 343 -1.96 31.79 17.78
CA ARG A 343 -0.78 32.26 17.06
C ARG A 343 0.49 32.22 17.93
N ARG A 344 0.35 32.36 19.25
CA ARG A 344 1.44 32.21 20.24
C ARG A 344 1.59 30.73 20.60
N PHE A 345 2.51 30.02 19.96
CA PHE A 345 2.67 28.57 20.16
C PHE A 345 3.03 28.21 21.61
N ASP A 346 3.76 29.08 22.30
CA ASP A 346 4.05 29.00 23.74
C ASP A 346 2.76 29.03 24.57
N LEU A 347 1.88 30.00 24.30
CA LEU A 347 0.59 30.16 24.96
C LEU A 347 -0.33 28.97 24.67
N GLY A 348 -0.44 28.55 23.40
CA GLY A 348 -1.22 27.39 22.99
C GLY A 348 -0.74 26.10 23.65
N LYS A 349 0.58 25.85 23.70
CA LYS A 349 1.16 24.70 24.39
C LYS A 349 0.96 24.75 25.91
N ARG A 350 1.00 25.95 26.53
CA ARG A 350 0.66 26.10 27.96
C ARG A 350 -0.79 25.72 28.22
N LEU A 351 -1.74 26.19 27.40
CA LEU A 351 -3.14 25.77 27.52
C LEU A 351 -3.29 24.26 27.29
N ALA A 352 -2.72 23.73 26.21
CA ALA A 352 -2.77 22.29 25.92
C ALA A 352 -2.20 21.45 27.08
N GLY A 353 -1.11 21.89 27.69
CA GLY A 353 -0.52 21.27 28.88
C GLY A 353 -1.44 21.31 30.11
N ARG A 354 -2.22 22.38 30.30
CA ARG A 354 -3.26 22.44 31.34
C ARG A 354 -4.42 21.49 31.03
N LEU A 355 -4.88 21.46 29.78
CA LEU A 355 -5.93 20.54 29.36
C LEU A 355 -5.54 19.08 29.56
N LYS A 356 -4.30 18.70 29.22
CA LYS A 356 -3.75 17.34 29.49
C LYS A 356 -3.80 16.93 30.97
N ARG A 357 -3.86 17.90 31.91
CA ARG A 357 -3.93 17.64 33.36
C ARG A 357 -5.35 17.64 33.92
N HIS A 358 -6.26 18.39 33.31
CA HIS A 358 -7.61 18.63 33.83
C HIS A 358 -8.71 17.95 33.01
N CYS A 359 -8.40 17.40 31.84
CA CYS A 359 -9.33 16.69 30.97
C CYS A 359 -8.89 15.23 30.78
N ASP A 360 -9.86 14.32 30.76
CA ASP A 360 -9.63 12.88 30.58
C ASP A 360 -9.57 12.44 29.10
N TRP A 361 -9.48 13.40 28.17
CA TRP A 361 -9.39 13.13 26.74
C TRP A 361 -8.11 13.67 26.12
N PRO A 362 -7.63 13.05 25.02
CA PRO A 362 -6.36 13.43 24.43
C PRO A 362 -6.35 14.86 23.88
N VAL A 363 -5.21 15.52 24.09
CA VAL A 363 -4.90 16.83 23.54
C VAL A 363 -3.59 16.73 22.80
N ILE A 364 -3.64 17.06 21.51
CA ILE A 364 -2.48 17.08 20.63
C ILE A 364 -2.07 18.54 20.45
N ASP A 365 -0.76 18.81 20.46
CA ASP A 365 -0.24 20.15 20.24
C ASP A 365 -0.38 20.50 18.74
N TYR A 366 0.55 21.26 18.18
CA TYR A 366 0.49 21.79 16.81
C TYR A 366 0.80 20.73 15.73
N ALA A 367 -0.04 19.70 15.62
CA ALA A 367 0.20 18.54 14.73
C ALA A 367 0.28 18.90 13.24
N PHE A 368 -0.42 19.95 12.82
CA PHE A 368 -0.43 20.44 11.44
C PHE A 368 0.68 21.47 11.15
N ASP A 369 1.31 22.02 12.18
CA ASP A 369 2.28 23.11 12.06
C ASP A 369 3.71 22.71 12.47
N GLU A 370 3.89 21.75 13.38
CA GLU A 370 5.19 21.28 13.86
C GLU A 370 5.46 19.82 13.50
N ALA A 371 6.51 19.59 12.70
CA ALA A 371 6.93 18.23 12.32
C ALA A 371 7.34 17.39 13.56
N ALA A 372 7.94 18.03 14.56
CA ALA A 372 8.38 17.42 15.81
C ALA A 372 7.25 17.19 16.83
N CYS A 373 5.99 17.51 16.50
CA CYS A 373 4.85 17.25 17.38
C CYS A 373 4.79 15.74 17.73
N PRO A 374 4.77 15.36 19.03
CA PRO A 374 4.69 13.96 19.44
C PRO A 374 3.34 13.36 19.02
N LEU A 375 3.39 12.26 18.26
CA LEU A 375 2.22 11.56 17.74
C LEU A 375 2.40 10.04 17.91
N PRO A 376 1.30 9.29 18.10
CA PRO A 376 1.35 7.82 18.04
C PRO A 376 1.71 7.34 16.64
N ASP A 377 2.10 6.07 16.50
CA ASP A 377 2.30 5.45 15.18
C ASP A 377 0.96 5.35 14.44
N LEU A 378 0.84 6.06 13.33
CA LEU A 378 -0.34 6.10 12.47
C LEU A 378 -0.06 5.48 11.09
N GLY A 379 0.94 4.59 11.00
CA GLY A 379 1.28 3.90 9.77
C GLY A 379 2.05 4.76 8.76
N GLY A 380 2.83 5.75 9.25
CA GLY A 380 3.72 6.57 8.45
C GLY A 380 3.07 7.83 7.86
N ILE A 381 1.83 8.15 8.21
CA ILE A 381 1.16 9.42 7.86
C ILE A 381 1.60 10.55 8.81
N GLU A 382 1.91 10.20 10.05
CA GLU A 382 2.48 11.07 11.07
C GLU A 382 3.93 11.47 10.77
N SER A 383 4.61 10.79 9.84
CA SER A 383 6.05 10.94 9.63
C SER A 383 6.48 12.28 9.01
N SER A 384 5.60 13.04 8.36
CA SER A 384 5.92 14.35 7.79
C SER A 384 4.74 15.30 7.77
N LEU A 385 5.00 16.61 7.87
CA LEU A 385 3.96 17.65 7.81
C LEU A 385 3.15 17.57 6.51
N ASP A 386 3.82 17.38 5.36
CA ASP A 386 3.15 17.28 4.06
C ASP A 386 2.09 16.16 4.03
N LYS A 387 2.39 15.00 4.65
CA LYS A 387 1.44 13.88 4.71
C LYS A 387 0.26 14.18 5.62
N ARG A 388 0.51 14.80 6.79
CA ARG A 388 -0.53 15.23 7.73
C ARG A 388 -1.44 16.28 7.09
N GLN A 389 -0.87 17.23 6.36
CA GLN A 389 -1.58 18.32 5.70
C GLN A 389 -2.34 17.88 4.44
N LEU A 390 -1.83 16.90 3.69
CA LEU A 390 -2.51 16.38 2.50
C LEU A 390 -3.74 15.52 2.88
N HIS A 391 -3.78 14.97 4.10
CA HIS A 391 -4.76 13.97 4.53
C HIS A 391 -5.38 14.31 5.90
N ARG A 392 -5.75 15.57 6.13
CA ARG A 392 -6.14 16.14 7.45
C ARG A 392 -7.23 15.34 8.18
N ARG A 393 -8.37 15.11 7.53
CA ARG A 393 -9.51 14.39 8.11
C ARG A 393 -9.17 12.94 8.44
N ASN A 394 -8.47 12.25 7.55
CA ASN A 394 -8.05 10.87 7.76
C ASN A 394 -6.97 10.76 8.86
N PHE A 395 -6.05 11.72 8.93
CA PHE A 395 -5.08 11.83 10.02
C PHE A 395 -5.79 11.95 11.37
N LEU A 396 -6.80 12.82 11.49
CA LEU A 396 -7.60 12.93 12.71
C LEU A 396 -8.44 11.69 12.99
N ARG A 397 -9.03 11.07 11.95
CA ARG A 397 -9.78 9.82 12.07
C ARG A 397 -8.93 8.71 12.69
N LEU A 398 -7.69 8.55 12.20
CA LEU A 398 -6.73 7.59 12.73
C LEU A 398 -6.29 7.94 14.16
N LEU A 399 -6.13 9.23 14.49
CA LEU A 399 -5.87 9.65 15.87
C LEU A 399 -7.01 9.25 16.81
N PHE A 400 -8.27 9.48 16.42
CA PHE A 400 -9.42 9.02 17.21
C PHE A 400 -9.43 7.50 17.40
N GLU A 401 -9.12 6.74 16.35
CA GLU A 401 -9.08 5.27 16.39
C GLU A 401 -7.96 4.73 17.28
N VAL A 402 -6.72 5.21 17.09
CA VAL A 402 -5.54 4.74 17.83
C VAL A 402 -5.58 5.14 19.30
N LEU A 403 -6.09 6.34 19.60
CA LEU A 403 -6.25 6.80 20.98
C LEU A 403 -7.52 6.26 21.65
N GLY A 404 -8.39 5.56 20.91
CA GLY A 404 -9.61 4.98 21.45
C GLY A 404 -10.58 5.99 22.06
N THR A 405 -10.63 7.22 21.51
CA THR A 405 -11.42 8.32 22.07
C THR A 405 -12.55 8.77 21.15
N ARG A 406 -13.56 9.44 21.71
CA ARG A 406 -14.60 10.19 20.98
C ARG A 406 -14.43 11.70 21.05
N ARG A 407 -13.53 12.19 21.92
CA ARG A 407 -13.22 13.61 22.11
C ARG A 407 -11.72 13.82 21.91
N LEU A 408 -11.35 14.80 21.12
CA LEU A 408 -9.95 15.13 20.81
C LEU A 408 -9.80 16.64 20.74
N ALA A 409 -8.73 17.17 21.32
CA ALA A 409 -8.33 18.56 21.08
C ALA A 409 -7.03 18.62 20.27
N VAL A 410 -6.93 19.59 19.37
CA VAL A 410 -5.72 19.84 18.56
C VAL A 410 -5.41 21.33 18.49
N CYS A 411 -4.13 21.71 18.68
CA CYS A 411 -3.70 23.08 18.45
C CYS A 411 -3.42 23.32 16.96
N VAL A 412 -3.82 24.49 16.46
CA VAL A 412 -3.63 24.89 15.06
C VAL A 412 -3.22 26.36 15.01
N ASP A 413 -2.31 26.73 14.13
CA ASP A 413 -2.05 28.14 13.83
C ASP A 413 -3.28 28.79 13.14
N PRO A 414 -3.82 29.92 13.64
CA PRO A 414 -4.91 30.65 13.00
C PRO A 414 -4.69 30.96 11.51
N LYS A 415 -3.43 31.06 11.05
CA LYS A 415 -3.09 31.26 9.62
C LYS A 415 -3.51 30.12 8.72
N ARG A 416 -3.72 28.92 9.27
CA ARG A 416 -4.14 27.71 8.55
C ARG A 416 -5.63 27.70 8.26
N LEU A 417 -6.13 28.74 7.61
CA LEU A 417 -7.54 28.86 7.23
C LEU A 417 -8.00 27.68 6.36
N ASP A 418 -7.08 27.13 5.56
CA ASP A 418 -7.31 25.94 4.77
C ASP A 418 -7.56 24.69 5.65
N VAL A 419 -6.82 24.53 6.75
CA VAL A 419 -7.04 23.44 7.70
C VAL A 419 -8.35 23.67 8.44
N LEU A 420 -8.56 24.87 8.97
CA LEU A 420 -9.75 25.21 9.75
C LEU A 420 -11.03 25.06 8.92
N GLY A 421 -11.02 25.52 7.66
CA GLY A 421 -12.13 25.35 6.73
C GLY A 421 -12.39 23.89 6.34
N ASP A 422 -11.33 23.10 6.12
CA ASP A 422 -11.47 21.67 5.83
C ASP A 422 -12.08 20.89 7.01
N LEU A 423 -11.65 21.19 8.25
CA LEU A 423 -12.16 20.55 9.45
C LEU A 423 -13.61 20.96 9.76
N ALA A 424 -13.97 22.21 9.47
CA ALA A 424 -15.33 22.70 9.64
C ALA A 424 -16.35 22.02 8.72
N GLY A 425 -15.89 21.57 7.54
CA GLY A 425 -16.70 20.80 6.59
C GLY A 425 -16.67 19.28 6.80
N ALA A 426 -16.09 18.78 7.90
CA ALA A 426 -16.07 17.36 8.23
C ALA A 426 -17.32 16.95 9.02
N ASP A 427 -17.80 15.73 8.83
CA ASP A 427 -18.87 15.14 9.65
C ASP A 427 -18.34 14.81 11.06
N CYS A 428 -18.26 15.84 11.91
CA CYS A 428 -17.94 15.76 13.33
C CYS A 428 -18.44 17.01 14.09
N GLY A 429 -18.58 16.89 15.41
CA GLY A 429 -18.92 18.02 16.27
C GLY A 429 -17.71 18.92 16.52
N MET A 430 -17.32 19.74 15.54
CA MET A 430 -16.20 20.68 15.69
C MET A 430 -16.57 21.88 16.57
N ARG A 431 -15.67 22.26 17.47
CA ARG A 431 -15.69 23.50 18.26
C ARG A 431 -14.36 24.22 18.10
N LEU A 432 -14.38 25.53 17.93
CA LEU A 432 -13.17 26.34 17.80
C LEU A 432 -13.01 27.22 19.06
N LEU A 433 -11.84 27.11 19.70
CA LEU A 433 -11.38 28.05 20.73
C LEU A 433 -10.26 28.92 20.14
N GLU A 434 -10.58 30.16 19.78
CA GLU A 434 -9.60 31.16 19.38
C GLU A 434 -8.98 31.80 20.63
N ILE A 435 -7.66 31.77 20.72
CA ILE A 435 -6.91 32.44 21.80
C ILE A 435 -6.30 33.72 21.28
N ASP A 436 -6.83 34.84 21.77
CA ASP A 436 -6.28 36.17 21.54
C ASP A 436 -5.37 36.56 22.71
N GLY A 437 -4.10 36.17 22.60
CA GLY A 437 -3.04 36.66 23.48
C GLY A 437 -2.37 37.87 22.83
N ARG A 438 -2.35 39.02 23.51
CA ARG A 438 -1.73 40.23 22.95
C ARG A 438 -0.29 39.94 22.55
N MET A 439 0.09 40.38 21.36
CA MET A 439 1.49 40.44 20.95
C MET A 439 2.02 41.84 21.21
N GLY A 440 2.68 42.02 22.37
CA GLY A 440 3.40 43.25 22.68
C GLY A 440 4.47 43.57 21.62
N GLU A 441 4.84 44.85 21.53
CA GLU A 441 5.75 45.35 20.49
C GLU A 441 7.12 44.66 20.49
N ALA A 442 7.68 44.41 21.67
CA ALA A 442 8.93 43.67 21.83
C ALA A 442 8.87 42.24 21.28
N ARG A 443 7.72 41.56 21.45
CA ARG A 443 7.51 40.19 20.99
C ARG A 443 7.22 40.13 19.49
N LEU A 444 6.47 41.10 18.95
CA LEU A 444 6.27 41.24 17.51
C LEU A 444 7.61 41.50 16.81
N ALA A 445 8.46 42.36 17.37
CA ALA A 445 9.82 42.58 16.90
C ALA A 445 10.69 41.31 16.99
N ALA A 446 10.63 40.58 18.09
CA ALA A 446 11.34 39.30 18.23
C ALA A 446 10.85 38.23 17.25
N HIS A 447 9.55 38.19 16.94
CA HIS A 447 8.98 37.30 15.93
C HIS A 447 9.44 37.68 14.52
N ALA A 448 9.40 38.97 14.16
CA ALA A 448 9.90 39.48 12.89
C ALA A 448 11.40 39.17 12.67
N ARG A 449 12.23 39.27 13.73
CA ARG A 449 13.63 38.84 13.68
C ARG A 449 13.79 37.33 13.43
N ARG A 450 12.98 36.50 14.08
CA ARG A 450 13.00 35.03 13.88
C ARG A 450 12.59 34.63 12.45
N LEU A 451 11.69 35.39 11.83
CA LEU A 451 11.30 35.21 10.44
C LEU A 451 12.33 35.78 9.44
N GLY A 452 13.41 36.41 9.92
CA GLY A 452 14.43 37.05 9.08
C GLY A 452 13.97 38.38 8.46
N LEU A 453 12.84 38.93 8.89
CA LEU A 453 12.27 40.19 8.38
C LEU A 453 12.96 41.43 8.99
N LEU A 454 13.58 41.28 10.16
CA LEU A 454 14.36 42.33 10.83
C LEU A 454 15.75 41.79 11.20
N GLY A 455 16.78 42.59 10.96
CA GLY A 455 18.17 42.31 11.34
C GLY A 455 18.75 43.36 12.30
N PRO A 456 19.98 43.15 12.82
CA PRO A 456 20.63 44.09 13.74
C PRO A 456 20.87 45.48 13.16
N ALA A 457 21.02 45.58 11.82
CA ALA A 457 21.28 46.81 11.09
C ALA A 457 20.02 47.42 10.44
N THR A 458 18.82 46.91 10.73
CA THR A 458 17.58 47.43 10.11
C THR A 458 17.27 48.84 10.65
N PRO A 459 17.09 49.86 9.79
CA PRO A 459 16.75 51.21 10.23
C PRO A 459 15.43 51.26 11.01
N PRO A 460 15.30 52.11 12.07
CA PRO A 460 14.10 52.16 12.90
C PRO A 460 12.79 52.44 12.13
N GLY A 461 12.84 53.31 11.11
CA GLY A 461 11.67 53.62 10.27
C GLY A 461 11.17 52.40 9.48
N VAL A 462 12.08 51.67 8.85
CA VAL A 462 11.77 50.42 8.12
C VAL A 462 11.25 49.34 9.07
N ALA A 463 11.83 49.24 10.27
CA ALA A 463 11.35 48.31 11.29
C ALA A 463 9.91 48.63 11.72
N ALA A 464 9.59 49.91 11.94
CA ALA A 464 8.24 50.34 12.30
C ALA A 464 7.21 50.04 11.19
N GLU A 465 7.55 50.28 9.93
CA GLU A 465 6.70 49.96 8.78
C GLU A 465 6.44 48.45 8.66
N MET A 466 7.48 47.62 8.80
CA MET A 466 7.36 46.16 8.76
C MET A 466 6.48 45.63 9.89
N LEU A 467 6.67 46.13 11.12
CA LEU A 467 5.83 45.76 12.26
C LEU A 467 4.37 46.21 12.06
N ALA A 468 4.14 47.39 11.47
CA ALA A 468 2.79 47.85 11.12
C ALA A 468 2.14 46.98 10.04
N ALA A 469 2.89 46.53 9.03
CA ALA A 469 2.41 45.60 8.01
C ALA A 469 2.03 44.24 8.64
N MET A 470 2.88 43.67 9.49
CA MET A 470 2.58 42.43 10.20
C MET A 470 1.33 42.53 11.07
N ARG A 471 1.09 43.69 11.73
CA ARG A 471 -0.16 43.91 12.49
C ARG A 471 -1.39 43.90 11.59
N ARG A 472 -1.31 44.52 10.41
CA ARG A 472 -2.42 44.51 9.43
C ARG A 472 -2.68 43.09 8.91
N ASP A 473 -1.63 42.35 8.60
CA ASP A 473 -1.74 40.95 8.14
C ASP A 473 -2.39 40.08 9.22
N MET A 474 -1.94 40.19 10.48
CA MET A 474 -2.55 39.47 11.60
C MET A 474 -4.03 39.85 11.78
N ALA A 475 -4.38 41.14 11.69
CA ALA A 475 -5.77 41.58 11.79
C ALA A 475 -6.63 41.06 10.62
N ALA A 476 -6.06 40.98 9.41
CA ALA A 476 -6.72 40.42 8.24
C ALA A 476 -6.94 38.90 8.38
N GLU A 477 -5.94 38.17 8.90
CA GLU A 477 -6.06 36.74 9.24
C GLU A 477 -7.17 36.50 10.28
N ASP A 478 -7.20 37.28 11.35
CA ASP A 478 -8.22 37.17 12.39
C ASP A 478 -9.62 37.50 11.83
N ALA A 479 -9.71 38.48 10.92
CA ALA A 479 -10.96 38.80 10.22
C ALA A 479 -11.40 37.67 9.28
N ALA A 480 -10.47 37.05 8.57
CA ALA A 480 -10.75 35.91 7.68
C ALA A 480 -11.18 34.67 8.47
N LEU A 481 -10.58 34.40 9.63
CA LEU A 481 -11.00 33.34 10.54
C LEU A 481 -12.44 33.56 11.02
N ARG A 482 -12.78 34.78 11.44
CA ARG A 482 -14.17 35.14 11.78
C ARG A 482 -15.12 35.01 10.59
N GLY A 483 -14.63 35.33 9.39
CA GLY A 483 -15.36 35.21 8.13
C GLY A 483 -15.75 33.77 7.76
N LEU A 484 -15.14 32.74 8.35
CA LEU A 484 -15.55 31.34 8.16
C LEU A 484 -16.94 31.04 8.72
N GLY A 485 -17.50 31.89 9.59
CA GLY A 485 -18.88 31.77 10.06
C GLY A 485 -19.14 30.49 10.87
N LEU A 486 -18.14 29.99 11.61
CA LEU A 486 -18.24 28.73 12.33
C LEU A 486 -19.28 28.80 13.46
N PRO A 487 -20.26 27.88 13.52
CA PRO A 487 -21.39 27.98 14.45
C PRO A 487 -21.00 27.79 15.93
N ARG A 488 -19.86 27.17 16.22
CA ARG A 488 -19.34 26.91 17.58
C ARG A 488 -17.96 27.52 17.77
N HIS A 489 -17.87 28.83 17.58
CA HIS A 489 -16.66 29.62 17.75
C HIS A 489 -16.67 30.38 19.08
N TYR A 490 -15.64 30.16 19.89
CA TYR A 490 -15.46 30.76 21.21
C TYR A 490 -14.12 31.49 21.26
N ARG A 491 -14.05 32.59 22.02
CA ARG A 491 -12.85 33.41 22.12
C ARG A 491 -12.38 33.54 23.56
N LEU A 492 -11.11 33.20 23.79
CA LEU A 492 -10.39 33.38 25.03
C LEU A 492 -9.41 34.53 24.84
N ALA A 493 -9.63 35.65 25.52
CA ALA A 493 -8.81 36.85 25.34
C ALA A 493 -8.22 37.33 26.67
N GLU A 494 -6.96 37.77 26.63
CA GLU A 494 -6.25 38.31 27.80
C GLU A 494 -6.97 39.50 28.46
N THR A 495 -7.65 40.32 27.64
CA THR A 495 -8.37 41.52 28.09
C THR A 495 -9.85 41.30 28.39
N ALA A 496 -10.38 40.09 28.16
CA ALA A 496 -11.79 39.81 28.41
C ALA A 496 -12.07 39.63 29.91
N ALA A 497 -13.30 39.89 30.33
CA ALA A 497 -13.68 39.64 31.72
C ALA A 497 -13.54 38.14 32.04
N ARG A 498 -13.19 37.83 33.29
CA ARG A 498 -12.97 36.44 33.71
C ARG A 498 -14.21 35.55 33.46
N ALA A 499 -15.40 36.10 33.64
CA ALA A 499 -16.66 35.41 33.35
C ALA A 499 -16.80 35.03 31.86
N ASP A 500 -16.40 35.92 30.94
CA ASP A 500 -16.45 35.68 29.50
C ASP A 500 -15.45 34.58 29.10
N ASN A 501 -14.24 34.63 29.65
CA ASN A 501 -13.22 33.61 29.43
C ASN A 501 -13.64 32.23 29.96
N LEU A 502 -14.27 32.19 31.14
CA LEU A 502 -14.84 30.95 31.70
C LEU A 502 -15.96 30.40 30.81
N ALA A 503 -16.85 31.26 30.31
CA ALA A 503 -17.91 30.85 29.39
C ALA A 503 -17.34 30.31 28.07
N ALA A 504 -16.31 30.96 27.51
CA ALA A 504 -15.65 30.53 26.28
C ALA A 504 -14.98 29.15 26.44
N VAL A 505 -14.24 28.94 27.53
CA VAL A 505 -13.58 27.66 27.83
C VAL A 505 -14.60 26.55 28.07
N THR A 506 -15.65 26.82 28.86
CA THR A 506 -16.75 25.89 29.12
C THR A 506 -17.44 25.48 27.81
N GLY A 507 -17.77 26.46 26.97
CA GLY A 507 -18.46 26.24 25.70
C GLY A 507 -17.60 25.48 24.67
N ALA A 508 -16.33 25.86 24.52
CA ALA A 508 -15.45 25.26 23.52
C ALA A 508 -15.00 23.84 23.90
N LEU A 509 -14.72 23.61 25.18
CA LEU A 509 -14.21 22.33 25.65
C LEU A 509 -15.32 21.39 26.08
N GLY A 510 -16.54 21.89 26.35
CA GLY A 510 -17.62 21.07 26.92
C GLY A 510 -17.26 20.50 28.29
N VAL A 511 -16.71 21.35 29.17
CA VAL A 511 -16.31 21.03 30.55
C VAL A 511 -17.22 21.77 31.55
N PRO A 512 -17.46 21.24 32.77
CA PRO A 512 -18.20 21.98 33.78
C PRO A 512 -17.41 23.19 34.30
N LEU A 513 -18.11 24.19 34.84
CA LEU A 513 -17.50 25.45 35.31
C LEU A 513 -16.30 25.25 36.26
N PRO A 514 -16.33 24.35 37.27
CA PRO A 514 -15.17 24.14 38.15
C PRO A 514 -13.93 23.63 37.41
N ALA A 515 -14.10 22.84 36.34
CA ALA A 515 -12.98 22.39 35.53
C ALA A 515 -12.44 23.53 34.64
N ALA A 516 -13.31 24.39 34.11
CA ALA A 516 -12.90 25.59 33.38
C ALA A 516 -12.12 26.57 34.30
N GLU A 517 -12.55 26.71 35.56
CA GLU A 517 -11.82 27.46 36.58
C GLU A 517 -10.43 26.87 36.81
N ALA A 518 -10.33 25.57 37.08
CA ALA A 518 -9.03 24.91 37.28
C ALA A 518 -8.08 25.02 36.06
N ILE A 519 -8.61 25.08 34.84
CA ILE A 519 -7.81 25.29 33.62
C ILE A 519 -7.28 26.73 33.54
N LEU A 520 -8.08 27.74 33.93
CA LEU A 520 -7.70 29.14 33.87
C LEU A 520 -6.96 29.65 35.11
N ASP A 521 -7.14 28.99 36.26
CA ASP A 521 -6.69 29.43 37.58
C ASP A 521 -5.17 29.52 37.80
N PRO A 522 -4.34 28.58 37.31
CA PRO A 522 -2.92 28.70 37.54
C PRO A 522 -2.40 30.03 36.96
N PRO A 523 -1.63 30.83 37.73
CA PRO A 523 -1.06 32.08 37.22
C PRO A 523 -0.18 31.81 35.99
N GLY A 524 -0.09 32.80 35.11
CA GLY A 524 0.79 32.75 33.94
C GLY A 524 0.32 31.95 32.75
N LEU A 525 -0.99 31.92 32.48
CA LEU A 525 -1.47 31.51 31.16
C LEU A 525 -1.00 32.51 30.11
N PHE A 526 -1.26 33.80 30.34
CA PHE A 526 -0.93 34.89 29.41
C PHE A 526 0.48 35.49 29.58
N ASP A 527 1.13 35.24 30.72
CA ASP A 527 2.48 35.74 31.05
C ASP A 527 3.50 35.44 29.94
N ASP A 528 4.54 36.28 29.86
CA ASP A 528 5.52 36.22 28.79
C ASP A 528 6.54 35.09 28.93
#